data_AF-A0A937LKQ2-F1
#
_entry.id   AF-A0A937LKQ2-F1
#
_cell.length_a   1.000
_cell.length_b   1.000
_cell.length_c   1.000
_cell.angle_alpha   90.00
_cell.angle_beta   90.00
_cell.angle_gamma   90.00
#
_symmetry.space_group_name_H-M   'P 1'
#
loop_
_entity.id
_entity.type
_entity.pdbx_description
1 polymer ?
#
loop_
_entity_poly.entity_id
_entity_poly.type
_entity_poly.pdbx_seq_one_letter_code
_entity_poly.pdbx_strand_id
1 'polypeptide(L)'
;MNPNITNTSQSLIINSYYGYSCNNKNRLQKNREIEQKYSANKLMSTTKSISEILNTKILHTSQHSFEPSGTSLSSIIESDNVIFGSSSIAHLKESHISFHSYFENSINNLIILRLELHVSSCSRKCVYAVLNDLIENSLFNNYDAITLDFFHRGINLEKIEADKQILSLFLQKHHIEFNMIANDSFESFKHYKLIKKEEKIKIPELNDYLYDYLV
;
A
#
# COMPACT_ATOMS: atom_id res chain seq x y z
N MET A 1 -27.20 -19.52 -20.89
CA MET A 1 -26.37 -18.70 -19.97
C MET A 1 -25.03 -19.38 -19.86
N ASN A 2 -23.96 -18.74 -20.35
CA ASN A 2 -22.61 -19.21 -20.02
C ASN A 2 -22.38 -18.97 -18.53
N PRO A 3 -21.97 -19.98 -17.75
CA PRO A 3 -21.70 -19.79 -16.34
C PRO A 3 -20.52 -18.82 -16.21
N ASN A 4 -20.82 -17.62 -15.73
CA ASN A 4 -19.82 -16.59 -15.47
C ASN A 4 -19.13 -16.99 -14.15
N ILE A 5 -18.03 -17.75 -14.22
CA ILE A 5 -17.29 -18.15 -13.03
C ILE A 5 -16.59 -16.91 -12.47
N THR A 6 -17.20 -16.22 -11.53
CA THR A 6 -16.64 -15.00 -10.93
C THR A 6 -16.32 -15.21 -9.45
N ASN A 7 -15.21 -15.92 -9.18
CA ASN A 7 -14.55 -15.83 -7.87
C ASN A 7 -13.10 -15.35 -8.06
N THR A 8 -12.95 -14.26 -8.82
CA THR A 8 -11.69 -13.57 -9.03
C THR A 8 -11.51 -12.46 -8.01
N SER A 9 -10.31 -12.33 -7.45
CA SER A 9 -9.96 -11.23 -6.56
C SER A 9 -8.68 -10.56 -7.04
N GLN A 10 -8.58 -9.26 -6.83
CA GLN A 10 -7.37 -8.50 -7.08
C GLN A 10 -6.79 -8.06 -5.74
N SER A 11 -5.47 -8.13 -5.61
CA SER A 11 -4.76 -7.64 -4.44
C SER A 11 -3.63 -6.72 -4.89
N LEU A 12 -3.46 -5.61 -4.19
CA LEU A 12 -2.37 -4.67 -4.35
C LEU A 12 -1.74 -4.43 -2.97
N ILE A 13 -0.48 -4.82 -2.83
CA ILE A 13 0.32 -4.55 -1.63
C ILE A 13 1.32 -3.47 -2.00
N ILE A 14 1.40 -2.45 -1.15
CA ILE A 14 2.24 -1.28 -1.35
C ILE A 14 3.08 -1.11 -0.10
N ASN A 15 4.39 -1.27 -0.23
CA ASN A 15 5.31 -0.91 0.83
C ASN A 15 5.96 0.42 0.48
N SER A 16 5.74 1.44 1.31
CA SER A 16 6.40 2.74 1.17
C SER A 16 7.40 2.94 2.29
N TYR A 17 8.60 3.39 1.95
CA TYR A 17 9.74 3.51 2.87
C TYR A 17 10.09 4.98 3.04
N TYR A 18 10.24 5.44 4.28
CA TYR A 18 10.56 6.83 4.61
C TYR A 18 11.76 6.86 5.56
N GLY A 19 12.79 7.59 5.18
CA GLY A 19 13.95 7.84 6.05
C GLY A 19 13.77 9.10 6.88
N TYR A 20 14.13 9.02 8.15
CA TYR A 20 14.15 10.16 9.07
C TYR A 20 15.48 10.24 9.80
N SER A 21 16.17 11.39 9.67
CA SER A 21 17.33 11.67 10.49
C SER A 21 16.92 11.76 11.96
N CYS A 22 17.70 11.12 12.81
CA CYS A 22 17.42 11.00 14.23
C CYS A 22 18.70 11.15 15.04
N ASN A 23 18.62 11.62 16.28
CA ASN A 23 19.69 11.46 17.25
C ASN A 23 19.33 10.31 18.18
N ASN A 24 20.29 9.45 18.54
CA ASN A 24 20.01 8.34 19.46
C ASN A 24 19.38 8.78 20.79
N LYS A 25 19.65 10.01 21.26
CA LYS A 25 19.04 10.56 22.49
C LYS A 25 17.55 10.93 22.36
N ASN A 26 17.06 11.24 21.15
CA ASN A 26 15.68 11.72 20.93
C ASN A 26 14.82 10.74 20.12
N ARG A 27 15.30 9.51 19.90
CA ARG A 27 14.65 8.51 19.04
C ARG A 27 13.21 8.20 19.42
N LEU A 28 12.92 8.02 20.71
CA LEU A 28 11.55 7.79 21.18
C LEU A 28 10.61 8.96 20.87
N GLN A 29 11.09 10.20 21.04
CA GLN A 29 10.31 11.37 20.67
C GLN A 29 10.09 11.43 19.16
N LYS A 30 11.13 11.12 18.37
CA LYS A 30 11.03 11.12 16.91
C LYS A 30 10.05 10.07 16.39
N ASN A 31 10.05 8.87 16.97
CA ASN A 31 9.07 7.83 16.66
C ASN A 31 7.64 8.31 16.93
N ARG A 32 7.39 8.94 18.09
CA ARG A 32 6.06 9.50 18.40
C ARG A 32 5.61 10.57 17.41
N GLU A 33 6.51 11.46 16.97
CA GLU A 33 6.20 12.46 15.95
C GLU A 33 5.79 11.81 14.62
N ILE A 34 6.52 10.76 14.21
CA ILE A 34 6.23 10.00 13.00
C ILE A 34 4.89 9.25 13.15
N GLU A 35 4.64 8.60 14.29
CA GLU A 35 3.36 7.93 14.55
C GLU A 35 2.17 8.88 14.55
N GLN A 36 2.32 10.10 15.08
CA GLN A 36 1.27 11.12 14.98
C GLN A 36 1.00 11.50 13.52
N LYS A 37 2.02 11.45 12.64
CA LYS A 37 1.83 11.62 11.20
C LYS A 37 1.00 10.48 10.62
N TYR A 38 1.24 9.23 11.01
CA TYR A 38 0.56 8.03 10.50
C TYR A 38 -0.38 7.37 11.52
N SER A 39 -1.13 8.19 12.26
CA SER A 39 -1.99 7.69 13.34
C SER A 39 -3.15 6.86 12.80
N ALA A 40 -3.69 5.96 13.63
CA ALA A 40 -4.82 5.11 13.25
C ALA A 40 -6.00 5.91 12.67
N ASN A 41 -6.28 7.09 13.22
CA ASN A 41 -7.33 7.98 12.70
C ASN A 41 -7.06 8.47 11.27
N LYS A 42 -5.81 8.85 10.95
CA LYS A 42 -5.44 9.30 9.59
C LYS A 42 -5.47 8.14 8.60
N LEU A 43 -4.96 6.98 9.02
CA LEU A 43 -5.02 5.74 8.23
C LEU A 43 -6.47 5.29 8.00
N MET A 44 -7.36 5.48 8.97
CA MET A 44 -8.79 5.20 8.82
C MET A 44 -9.43 6.14 7.78
N SER A 45 -9.06 7.42 7.74
CA SER A 45 -9.53 8.34 6.70
C SER A 45 -9.08 7.90 5.31
N THR A 46 -7.83 7.49 5.15
CA THR A 46 -7.35 6.91 3.88
C THR A 46 -8.10 5.62 3.53
N THR A 47 -8.34 4.75 4.51
CA THR A 47 -9.12 3.50 4.32
C THR A 47 -10.53 3.80 3.79
N LYS A 48 -11.19 4.83 4.32
CA LYS A 48 -12.50 5.28 3.82
C LYS A 48 -12.43 5.77 2.36
N SER A 49 -11.44 6.61 2.03
CA SER A 49 -11.22 7.07 0.64
C SER A 49 -11.02 5.87 -0.31
N ILE A 50 -10.18 4.91 0.07
CA ILE A 50 -9.94 3.70 -0.70
C ILE A 50 -11.23 2.89 -0.89
N SER A 51 -12.03 2.72 0.18
CA SER A 51 -13.30 2.01 0.10
C SER A 51 -14.28 2.68 -0.87
N GLU A 52 -14.38 4.00 -0.85
CA GLU A 52 -15.18 4.78 -1.79
C GLU A 52 -14.65 4.63 -3.23
N ILE A 53 -13.34 4.69 -3.43
CA ILE A 53 -12.70 4.44 -4.73
C ILE A 53 -13.01 3.04 -5.23
N LEU A 54 -13.12 2.02 -4.40
CA LEU A 54 -13.40 0.66 -4.84
C LEU A 54 -14.89 0.34 -4.97
N ASN A 55 -15.78 1.30 -4.65
CA ASN A 55 -17.23 1.08 -4.51
C ASN A 55 -17.51 -0.11 -3.56
N THR A 56 -16.92 -0.01 -2.37
CA THR A 56 -17.07 -0.98 -1.29
C THR A 56 -17.52 -0.29 -0.01
N LYS A 57 -18.15 -1.06 0.87
CA LYS A 57 -18.55 -0.65 2.22
C LYS A 57 -17.63 -1.29 3.25
N ILE A 58 -17.16 -0.49 4.22
CA ILE A 58 -16.45 -1.01 5.40
C ILE A 58 -17.48 -1.63 6.35
N LEU A 59 -17.31 -2.91 6.67
CA LEU A 59 -18.17 -3.65 7.59
C LEU A 59 -17.69 -3.56 9.03
N HIS A 60 -16.38 -3.74 9.22
CA HIS A 60 -15.73 -3.72 10.52
C HIS A 60 -14.31 -3.17 10.39
N THR A 61 -13.81 -2.54 11.44
CA THR A 61 -12.41 -2.09 11.52
C THR A 61 -11.85 -2.42 12.89
N SER A 62 -10.65 -2.99 12.89
CA SER A 62 -9.83 -3.20 14.08
C SER A 62 -8.56 -2.37 13.97
N GLN A 63 -8.13 -1.79 15.09
CA GLN A 63 -6.92 -0.97 15.14
C GLN A 63 -6.10 -1.29 16.40
N HIS A 64 -4.79 -1.21 16.28
CA HIS A 64 -3.86 -1.43 17.38
C HIS A 64 -2.62 -0.56 17.23
N SER A 65 -2.21 0.08 18.33
CA SER A 65 -0.93 0.81 18.41
C SER A 65 0.03 0.02 19.29
N PHE A 66 1.28 -0.12 18.82
CA PHE A 66 2.31 -0.91 19.47
C PHE A 66 3.28 -0.02 20.23
N GLU A 67 3.86 -0.56 21.32
CA GLU A 67 4.96 0.06 22.04
C GLU A 67 6.30 -0.59 21.61
N PRO A 68 7.38 0.19 21.39
CA PRO A 68 7.49 1.64 21.56
C PRO A 68 6.96 2.46 20.37
N SER A 69 6.66 1.82 19.24
CA SER A 69 6.06 2.45 18.06
C SER A 69 5.52 1.43 17.07
N GLY A 70 4.45 1.77 16.37
CA GLY A 70 3.80 1.00 15.33
C GLY A 70 2.29 1.19 15.39
N THR A 71 1.63 1.12 14.24
CA THR A 71 0.18 1.17 14.13
C THR A 71 -0.27 0.15 13.10
N SER A 72 -1.26 -0.65 13.47
CA SER A 72 -1.97 -1.54 12.57
C SER A 72 -3.44 -1.15 12.52
N LEU A 73 -3.99 -1.11 11.32
CA LEU A 73 -5.41 -0.93 11.06
C LEU A 73 -5.83 -1.96 10.04
N SER A 74 -6.94 -2.66 10.28
CA SER A 74 -7.47 -3.66 9.37
C SER A 74 -8.98 -3.51 9.27
N SER A 75 -9.47 -3.36 8.04
CA SER A 75 -10.88 -3.16 7.73
C SER A 75 -11.36 -4.26 6.79
N ILE A 76 -12.47 -4.90 7.17
CA ILE A 76 -13.20 -5.82 6.30
C ILE A 76 -14.11 -4.97 5.41
N ILE A 77 -14.06 -5.22 4.10
CA ILE A 77 -14.85 -4.50 3.12
C ILE A 77 -15.71 -5.44 2.28
N GLU A 78 -16.87 -4.94 1.84
CA GLU A 78 -17.83 -5.65 1.00
C GLU A 78 -18.11 -4.82 -0.25
N SER A 79 -18.18 -5.45 -1.43
CA SER A 79 -18.52 -4.72 -2.67
C SER A 79 -20.01 -4.38 -2.72
N ASP A 80 -20.34 -3.17 -3.17
CA ASP A 80 -21.73 -2.69 -3.28
C ASP A 80 -22.60 -3.55 -4.22
N ASN A 81 -21.99 -4.30 -5.14
CA ASN A 81 -22.69 -5.23 -6.02
C ASN A 81 -22.76 -6.62 -5.37
N VAL A 82 -23.79 -6.83 -4.53
CA VAL A 82 -24.13 -8.11 -3.91
C VAL A 82 -24.56 -9.11 -5.00
N ILE A 83 -23.62 -9.71 -5.72
CA ILE A 83 -23.89 -10.76 -6.71
C ILE A 83 -24.09 -12.12 -6.01
N PHE A 84 -23.58 -12.28 -4.79
CA PHE A 84 -23.77 -13.47 -3.97
C PHE A 84 -24.58 -13.08 -2.74
N GLY A 85 -25.68 -13.81 -2.51
CA GLY A 85 -26.62 -13.54 -1.44
C GLY A 85 -25.91 -13.30 -0.10
N SER A 86 -26.47 -12.37 0.67
CA SER A 86 -26.05 -11.99 2.01
C SER A 86 -25.86 -13.20 2.92
N SER A 87 -24.66 -13.76 2.96
CA SER A 87 -24.25 -14.63 4.06
C SER A 87 -23.82 -13.72 5.18
N SER A 88 -24.64 -13.64 6.22
CA SER A 88 -24.43 -12.96 7.50
C SER A 88 -23.27 -13.54 8.33
N ILE A 89 -22.33 -14.22 7.67
CA ILE A 89 -21.14 -14.83 8.24
C ILE A 89 -19.99 -14.27 7.39
N ALA A 90 -19.04 -13.60 8.06
CA ALA A 90 -17.79 -13.16 7.46
C ALA A 90 -17.08 -14.35 6.81
N HIS A 91 -17.30 -14.53 5.51
CA HIS A 91 -16.54 -15.45 4.71
C HIS A 91 -15.12 -14.86 4.67
N LEU A 92 -14.19 -15.40 5.45
CA LEU A 92 -12.75 -15.07 5.44
C LEU A 92 -12.03 -15.22 4.07
N LYS A 93 -12.80 -15.41 2.98
CA LYS A 93 -12.45 -15.13 1.58
C LYS A 93 -12.55 -13.64 1.22
N GLU A 94 -12.95 -12.79 2.16
CA GLU A 94 -13.40 -11.42 1.97
C GLU A 94 -12.29 -10.43 1.65
N SER A 95 -12.74 -9.38 0.95
CA SER A 95 -11.96 -8.21 0.60
C SER A 95 -11.58 -7.45 1.88
N HIS A 96 -10.37 -6.90 1.93
CA HIS A 96 -9.87 -6.18 3.09
C HIS A 96 -8.98 -5.01 2.67
N ILE A 97 -8.87 -4.04 3.57
CA ILE A 97 -7.87 -2.97 3.51
C ILE A 97 -7.12 -3.02 4.83
N SER A 98 -5.81 -3.18 4.80
CA SER A 98 -4.99 -3.07 6.00
C SER A 98 -3.82 -2.11 5.82
N PHE A 99 -3.46 -1.47 6.92
CA PHE A 99 -2.26 -0.67 7.07
C PHE A 99 -1.41 -1.23 8.21
N HIS A 100 -0.11 -1.32 8.00
CA HIS A 100 0.86 -1.69 9.03
C HIS A 100 2.09 -0.78 8.95
N SER A 101 2.44 -0.11 10.05
CA SER A 101 3.71 0.62 10.16
C SER A 101 4.75 -0.18 10.93
N TYR A 102 5.94 -0.26 10.35
CA TYR A 102 7.12 -0.91 10.92
C TYR A 102 8.26 0.10 11.03
N PHE A 103 8.84 0.22 12.21
CA PHE A 103 9.94 1.14 12.48
C PHE A 103 11.24 0.37 12.65
N GLU A 104 12.18 0.56 11.73
CA GLU A 104 13.55 0.10 11.88
C GLU A 104 14.36 1.13 12.67
N ASN A 105 14.81 0.71 13.85
CA ASN A 105 15.48 1.57 14.83
C ASN A 105 16.92 1.13 15.12
N SER A 106 17.39 0.02 14.55
CA SER A 106 18.74 -0.52 14.78
C SER A 106 19.85 0.32 14.12
N ILE A 107 19.50 1.17 13.16
CA ILE A 107 20.46 1.99 12.41
C ILE A 107 20.79 3.27 13.20
N ASN A 108 22.09 3.53 13.39
CA ASN A 108 22.54 4.75 14.06
C ASN A 108 22.15 6.00 13.29
N ASN A 109 21.62 6.99 14.03
CA ASN A 109 21.19 8.29 13.51
C ASN A 109 20.09 8.30 12.41
N LEU A 110 19.48 7.15 12.13
CA LEU A 110 18.43 6.99 11.13
C LEU A 110 17.26 6.20 11.72
N ILE A 111 16.04 6.57 11.36
CA ILE A 111 14.85 5.73 11.51
C ILE A 111 14.31 5.47 10.11
N ILE A 112 14.04 4.21 9.78
CA ILE A 112 13.32 3.86 8.56
C ILE A 112 11.92 3.42 8.95
N LEU A 113 10.91 4.15 8.47
CA LEU A 113 9.53 3.72 8.55
C LEU A 113 9.18 2.98 7.26
N ARG A 114 8.74 1.73 7.38
CA ARG A 114 8.00 1.04 6.32
C ARG A 114 6.52 1.10 6.63
N LEU A 115 5.73 1.69 5.74
CA LEU A 115 4.28 1.70 5.80
C LEU A 115 3.74 0.78 4.70
N GLU A 116 3.15 -0.33 5.11
CA GLU A 116 2.49 -1.31 4.25
C GLU A 116 1.00 -0.96 4.14
N LEU A 117 0.50 -0.92 2.92
CA LEU A 117 -0.92 -0.88 2.58
C LEU A 117 -1.25 -2.14 1.77
N HIS A 118 -2.17 -2.96 2.27
CA HIS A 118 -2.67 -4.12 1.55
C HIS A 118 -4.15 -3.92 1.24
N VAL A 119 -4.46 -3.85 -0.05
CA VAL A 119 -5.84 -3.77 -0.56
C VAL A 119 -6.15 -5.06 -1.29
N SER A 120 -7.16 -5.79 -0.83
CA SER A 120 -7.68 -6.97 -1.49
C SER A 120 -9.16 -6.76 -1.78
N SER A 121 -9.57 -6.88 -3.04
CA SER A 121 -10.95 -6.64 -3.46
C SER A 121 -11.44 -7.68 -4.47
N CYS A 122 -12.66 -8.15 -4.25
CA CYS A 122 -13.44 -8.95 -5.19
C CYS A 122 -14.41 -8.07 -6.01
N SER A 123 -14.35 -6.74 -5.84
CA SER A 123 -15.18 -5.81 -6.60
C SER A 123 -14.82 -5.84 -8.09
N ARG A 124 -15.69 -5.26 -8.92
CA ARG A 124 -15.43 -5.09 -10.35
C ARG A 124 -14.41 -3.98 -10.64
N LYS A 125 -14.08 -3.14 -9.67
CA LYS A 125 -13.19 -1.98 -9.83
C LYS A 125 -11.75 -2.41 -9.58
N CYS A 126 -10.84 -1.90 -10.42
CA CYS A 126 -9.44 -2.26 -10.34
C CYS A 126 -8.79 -1.73 -9.05
N VAL A 127 -8.03 -2.56 -8.34
CA VAL A 127 -7.27 -2.12 -7.16
C VAL A 127 -6.16 -1.11 -7.50
N TYR A 128 -5.67 -1.03 -8.74
CA TYR A 128 -4.76 0.04 -9.16
C TYR A 128 -5.38 1.43 -9.06
N ALA A 129 -6.72 1.55 -9.04
CA ALA A 129 -7.38 2.85 -8.83
C ALA A 129 -6.95 3.52 -7.51
N VAL A 130 -6.50 2.73 -6.53
CA VAL A 130 -5.94 3.21 -5.25
C VAL A 130 -4.66 4.03 -5.45
N LEU A 131 -3.89 3.76 -6.51
CA LEU A 131 -2.66 4.51 -6.81
C LEU A 131 -2.93 5.99 -7.08
N ASN A 132 -4.12 6.35 -7.57
CA ASN A 132 -4.50 7.74 -7.78
C ASN A 132 -4.61 8.49 -6.44
N ASP A 133 -5.23 7.87 -5.43
CA ASP A 133 -5.29 8.45 -4.08
C ASP A 133 -3.88 8.63 -3.52
N LEU A 134 -2.99 7.64 -3.65
CA LEU A 134 -1.63 7.74 -3.14
C LEU A 134 -0.82 8.89 -3.75
N ILE A 135 -0.99 9.18 -5.04
CA ILE A 135 -0.33 10.32 -5.69
C ILE A 135 -0.81 11.65 -5.09
N GLU A 136 -2.11 11.77 -4.83
CA GLU A 136 -2.73 13.01 -4.35
C GLU A 136 -2.70 13.14 -2.83
N ASN A 137 -2.52 12.03 -2.12
CA ASN A 137 -2.58 11.98 -0.67
C ASN A 137 -1.26 12.47 -0.06
N SER A 138 -1.34 13.64 0.57
CA SER A 138 -0.20 14.28 1.27
C SER A 138 0.45 13.39 2.35
N LEU A 139 -0.23 12.35 2.83
CA LEU A 139 0.34 11.40 3.77
C LEU A 139 1.40 10.50 3.10
N PHE A 140 1.22 10.17 1.82
CA PHE A 140 1.99 9.16 1.07
C PHE A 140 2.85 9.74 -0.06
N ASN A 141 3.02 11.06 -0.17
CA ASN A 141 3.70 11.67 -1.33
C ASN A 141 5.21 11.90 -1.16
N ASN A 142 5.83 11.41 -0.09
CA ASN A 142 7.20 11.76 0.30
C ASN A 142 8.07 10.55 0.67
N TYR A 143 7.72 9.34 0.21
CA TYR A 143 8.55 8.15 0.43
C TYR A 143 9.87 8.23 -0.35
N ASP A 144 10.89 7.54 0.13
CA ASP A 144 12.22 7.41 -0.47
C ASP A 144 12.37 6.13 -1.28
N ALA A 145 11.54 5.13 -1.03
CA ALA A 145 11.36 3.98 -1.91
C ALA A 145 9.93 3.44 -1.82
N ILE A 146 9.51 2.72 -2.85
CA ILE A 146 8.21 2.06 -2.89
C ILE A 146 8.31 0.72 -3.61
N THR A 147 7.63 -0.30 -3.08
CA THR A 147 7.37 -1.55 -3.79
C THR A 147 5.89 -1.74 -4.01
N LEU A 148 5.55 -2.30 -5.17
CA LEU A 148 4.17 -2.59 -5.58
C LEU A 148 4.09 -4.06 -5.97
N ASP A 149 3.27 -4.81 -5.26
CA ASP A 149 2.96 -6.20 -5.57
C ASP A 149 1.48 -6.31 -5.93
N PHE A 150 1.20 -6.63 -7.18
CA PHE A 150 -0.15 -6.87 -7.66
C PHE A 150 -0.37 -8.34 -7.93
N PHE A 151 -1.47 -8.88 -7.42
CA PHE A 151 -1.88 -10.26 -7.62
C PHE A 151 -3.30 -10.31 -8.17
N HIS A 152 -3.52 -11.20 -9.12
CA HIS A 152 -4.83 -11.53 -9.65
C HIS A 152 -5.11 -13.01 -9.40
N ARG A 153 -6.13 -13.32 -8.60
CA ARG A 153 -6.60 -14.70 -8.40
C ARG A 153 -7.66 -15.03 -9.45
N GLY A 154 -7.44 -16.09 -10.22
CA GLY A 154 -8.30 -16.53 -11.34
C GLY A 154 -7.86 -15.93 -12.69
N ILE A 155 -8.44 -16.42 -13.79
CA ILE A 155 -8.09 -16.01 -15.16
C ILE A 155 -9.06 -14.89 -15.57
N ASN A 156 -8.58 -13.66 -15.69
CA ASN A 156 -9.41 -12.52 -16.08
C ASN A 156 -9.08 -12.09 -17.51
N LEU A 157 -9.90 -12.56 -18.45
CA LEU A 157 -9.72 -12.38 -19.87
C LEU A 157 -10.16 -10.99 -20.39
N GLU A 158 -10.89 -10.20 -19.58
CA GLU A 158 -11.58 -8.99 -20.08
C GLU A 158 -11.05 -7.64 -19.54
N LYS A 159 -10.30 -7.59 -18.42
CA LYS A 159 -10.00 -6.32 -17.71
C LYS A 159 -8.53 -5.90 -17.58
N ILE A 160 -7.61 -6.62 -18.21
CA ILE A 160 -6.16 -6.37 -18.07
C ILE A 160 -5.74 -5.00 -18.66
N GLU A 161 -6.52 -4.38 -19.55
CA GLU A 161 -6.06 -3.24 -20.35
C GLU A 161 -6.27 -1.86 -19.68
N ALA A 162 -7.41 -1.61 -19.03
CA ALA A 162 -7.62 -0.38 -18.26
C ALA A 162 -6.72 -0.32 -17.01
N ASP A 163 -6.51 -1.47 -16.39
CA ASP A 163 -5.63 -1.69 -15.24
C ASP A 163 -4.17 -1.29 -15.56
N LYS A 164 -3.72 -1.56 -16.79
CA LYS A 164 -2.38 -1.17 -17.27
C LYS A 164 -2.20 0.34 -17.37
N GLN A 165 -3.23 1.09 -17.73
CA GLN A 165 -3.12 2.54 -17.93
C GLN A 165 -2.83 3.27 -16.62
N ILE A 166 -3.58 2.97 -15.55
CA ILE A 166 -3.40 3.62 -14.24
C ILE A 166 -1.99 3.36 -13.70
N LEU A 167 -1.56 2.09 -13.72
CA LEU A 167 -0.22 1.72 -13.31
C LEU A 167 0.85 2.40 -14.19
N SER A 168 0.68 2.43 -15.50
CA SER A 168 1.65 3.10 -16.39
C SER A 168 1.77 4.60 -16.11
N LEU A 169 0.64 5.28 -15.84
CA LEU A 169 0.63 6.69 -15.50
C LEU A 169 1.31 6.95 -14.16
N PHE A 170 1.05 6.08 -13.17
CA PHE A 170 1.74 6.11 -11.89
C PHE A 170 3.27 6.00 -12.08
N LEU A 171 3.73 4.96 -12.78
CA LEU A 171 5.16 4.74 -13.01
C LEU A 171 5.80 5.88 -13.82
N GLN A 172 5.09 6.40 -14.84
CA GLN A 172 5.57 7.53 -15.65
C GLN A 172 5.75 8.81 -14.83
N LYS A 173 4.80 9.11 -13.92
CA LYS A 173 4.94 10.25 -12.99
C LYS A 173 6.13 10.07 -12.05
N HIS A 174 6.38 8.85 -11.57
CA HIS A 174 7.48 8.57 -10.65
C HIS A 174 8.86 8.50 -11.32
N HIS A 175 8.95 8.25 -12.63
CA HIS A 175 10.23 8.18 -13.37
C HIS A 175 11.11 9.44 -13.27
N ILE A 176 10.52 10.60 -12.95
CA ILE A 176 11.25 11.86 -12.78
C ILE A 176 12.11 11.79 -11.51
N GLU A 177 11.56 11.29 -10.41
CA GLU A 177 12.20 11.32 -9.08
C GLU A 177 12.77 9.96 -8.64
N PHE A 178 12.37 8.87 -9.29
CA PHE A 178 12.71 7.51 -8.90
C PHE A 178 13.38 6.73 -10.03
N ASN A 179 14.29 5.84 -9.65
CA ASN A 179 14.84 4.78 -10.49
C ASN A 179 14.02 3.50 -10.27
N MET A 180 13.65 2.84 -11.36
CA MET A 180 13.05 1.51 -11.32
C MET A 180 14.18 0.48 -11.22
N ILE A 181 14.23 -0.25 -10.11
CA ILE A 181 15.27 -1.26 -9.83
C ILE A 181 14.78 -2.69 -10.09
N ALA A 182 13.46 -2.94 -10.06
CA ALA A 182 12.86 -4.21 -10.45
C ALA A 182 11.50 -3.99 -11.14
N ASN A 183 11.22 -4.84 -12.13
CA ASN A 183 9.98 -4.87 -12.91
C ASN A 183 9.74 -6.30 -13.42
N ASP A 184 9.15 -7.13 -12.58
CA ASP A 184 8.76 -8.48 -12.95
C ASP A 184 7.27 -8.50 -13.27
N SER A 185 6.93 -8.98 -14.46
CA SER A 185 5.53 -9.06 -14.91
C SER A 185 5.23 -10.44 -15.44
N PHE A 186 4.33 -11.12 -14.74
CA PHE A 186 3.70 -12.37 -15.14
C PHE A 186 2.22 -12.14 -15.37
N GLU A 187 1.50 -13.17 -15.82
CA GLU A 187 0.08 -13.05 -16.17
C GLU A 187 -0.79 -12.67 -14.95
N SER A 188 -0.52 -13.28 -13.80
CA SER A 188 -1.30 -13.09 -12.55
C SER A 188 -0.56 -12.30 -11.47
N PHE A 189 0.69 -11.92 -11.71
CA PHE A 189 1.53 -11.24 -10.73
C PHE A 189 2.34 -10.13 -11.40
N LYS A 190 2.39 -8.95 -10.78
CA LYS A 190 3.31 -7.89 -11.18
C LYS A 190 4.01 -7.31 -9.97
N HIS A 191 5.29 -7.06 -10.13
CA HIS A 191 6.17 -6.57 -9.10
C HIS A 191 6.96 -5.37 -9.60
N TYR A 192 6.93 -4.28 -8.84
CA TYR A 192 7.74 -3.10 -9.11
C TYR A 192 8.47 -2.69 -7.85
N LYS A 193 9.73 -2.32 -8.01
CA LYS A 193 10.51 -1.65 -6.97
C LYS A 193 11.07 -0.36 -7.52
N LEU A 194 10.83 0.74 -6.83
CA LEU A 194 11.31 2.07 -7.18
C LEU A 194 12.08 2.65 -5.98
N ILE A 195 13.28 3.15 -6.23
CA ILE A 195 14.10 3.89 -5.24
C ILE A 195 14.27 5.31 -5.73
N LYS A 196 14.11 6.29 -4.85
CA LYS A 196 14.31 7.71 -5.16
C LYS A 196 15.74 7.90 -5.66
N LYS A 197 15.93 8.72 -6.69
CA LYS A 197 17.25 9.01 -7.24
C LYS A 197 18.16 9.58 -6.15
N GLU A 198 19.43 9.18 -6.15
CA GLU A 198 20.39 9.51 -5.10
C GLU A 198 20.47 11.03 -4.86
N GLU A 199 20.48 11.84 -5.93
CA GLU A 199 20.50 13.30 -5.85
C GLU A 199 19.23 13.93 -5.28
N LYS A 200 18.16 13.14 -5.10
CA LYS A 200 16.87 13.54 -4.52
C LYS A 200 16.67 12.99 -3.12
N ILE A 201 17.48 12.02 -2.66
CA ILE A 201 17.41 11.50 -1.30
C ILE A 201 18.01 12.55 -0.34
N LYS A 202 17.24 12.90 0.70
CA LYS A 202 17.64 13.94 1.66
C LYS A 202 18.70 13.48 2.66
N ILE A 203 18.81 12.17 2.89
CA ILE A 203 19.68 11.54 3.88
C ILE A 203 20.61 10.60 3.11
N PRO A 204 21.86 11.00 2.80
CA PRO A 204 22.74 10.21 1.93
C PRO A 204 22.90 8.75 2.38
N GLU A 205 23.04 8.53 3.70
CA GLU A 205 23.21 7.18 4.26
C GLU A 205 22.00 6.27 4.02
N LEU A 206 20.80 6.84 3.82
CA LEU A 206 19.58 6.07 3.56
C LEU A 206 19.67 5.31 2.23
N ASN A 207 20.38 5.87 1.24
CA ASN A 207 20.46 5.27 -0.08
C ASN A 207 21.03 3.84 0.00
N ASP A 208 22.17 3.69 0.67
CA ASP A 208 22.84 2.39 0.83
C ASP A 208 21.92 1.36 1.50
N TYR A 209 21.25 1.74 2.60
CA TYR A 209 20.29 0.84 3.26
C TYR A 209 19.13 0.46 2.35
N LEU A 210 18.53 1.42 1.64
CA LEU A 210 17.42 1.12 0.74
C LEU A 210 17.84 0.18 -0.38
N TYR A 211 19.04 0.35 -0.94
CA TYR A 211 19.60 -0.57 -1.92
C TYR A 211 19.84 -1.95 -1.31
N ASP A 212 20.49 -2.06 -0.15
CA ASP A 212 20.75 -3.36 0.49
C ASP A 212 19.47 -4.13 0.88
N TYR A 213 18.39 -3.43 1.21
CA TYR A 213 17.11 -4.05 1.58
C TYR A 213 16.21 -4.33 0.37
N LEU A 214 16.33 -3.58 -0.73
CA LEU A 214 15.38 -3.66 -1.85
C LEU A 214 15.99 -4.22 -3.15
N VAL A 215 17.30 -4.21 -3.34
CA VAL A 215 17.99 -4.80 -4.50
C VAL A 215 18.54 -6.17 -4.13
#